data_AF-A0A8S1MF32-F1
#
_entry.id   AF-A0A8S1MF32-F1
#
_cell.length_a   1.000
_cell.length_b   1.000
_cell.length_c   1.000
_cell.angle_alpha   90.00
_cell.angle_beta   90.00
_cell.angle_gamma   90.00
#
_symmetry.space_group_name_H-M   'P 1'
#
loop_
_entity.id
_entity.type
_entity.pdbx_description
1 polymer ?
#
loop_
_entity_poly.entity_id
_entity_poly.type
_entity_poly.pdbx_seq_one_letter_code
_entity_poly.pdbx_strand_id
1 'polypeptide(L)'
;MTYRVFLLSVLVFSMNCNTIIRTDARCVCKQWKLAFECASDWDCAWNSNTKVCEQEECSSIKNQSICSADEGCQFRDGKCENFTKCEDLKGKTINECRLMSTNCRESNGEHCLPNTLERKCDKFINEGECLQGQDGFCLWEDSKCILWSNCQQAKQKTQCQKLPQSCDWSETLKICIQKECSEIDHEYDCIAVQLEPNSHLYKVCEWNHILKQCEQSIPDALTFDTCASNTLQAYHWSSSNASEGFCEQCLSPNVQKPSPKHCLCQSIETQLDCQQNQTCTWRDGSCLEKACYQIDPPQACIQLDHCAWFANACVEFTQCENYKAFSNLECQSINKKCLLSDTLETCTSLNLECNAHKTDDKCNGSKNSKQQLCYWDEKINICQVWTQCSQQQQATYCEFSGACFWNGKCEQIQCSLLNEQSCNHYLAAPDSKQWKYCMLNGETCQDLKSENLSKEECYALSYGISTWTSSECQMCKFPDPDNFTKILTYIGMIIIAML
;
A
#
# COMPACT_ATOMS: atom_id res chain seq x y z
N MET A 1 -22.63 -5.86 -50.05
CA MET A 1 -21.22 -5.46 -50.03
C MET A 1 -21.12 -4.13 -49.29
N THR A 2 -21.28 -4.16 -47.96
CA THR A 2 -21.51 -2.96 -47.13
C THR A 2 -21.16 -3.29 -45.66
N TYR A 3 -19.88 -3.43 -45.35
CA TYR A 3 -19.36 -3.65 -43.97
C TYR A 3 -17.97 -3.01 -43.74
N ARG A 4 -17.64 -1.93 -44.47
CA ARG A 4 -16.30 -1.30 -44.40
C ARG A 4 -16.25 0.15 -43.92
N VAL A 5 -17.37 0.73 -43.49
CA VAL A 5 -17.43 2.15 -43.10
C VAL A 5 -17.56 2.38 -41.59
N PHE A 6 -17.77 1.33 -40.77
CA PHE A 6 -18.03 1.49 -39.34
C PHE A 6 -16.81 1.34 -38.41
N LEU A 7 -15.61 1.06 -38.95
CA LEU A 7 -14.41 0.75 -38.14
C LEU A 7 -13.39 1.91 -38.05
N LEU A 8 -13.66 3.05 -38.68
CA LEU A 8 -12.77 4.22 -38.69
C LEU A 8 -13.26 5.39 -37.82
N SER A 9 -14.48 5.33 -37.28
CA SER A 9 -15.06 6.36 -36.41
C SER A 9 -14.81 6.15 -34.91
N VAL A 10 -14.23 5.01 -34.51
CA VAL A 10 -13.91 4.71 -33.09
C VAL A 10 -12.49 5.15 -32.68
N LEU A 11 -11.62 5.50 -33.63
CA LEU A 11 -10.21 5.84 -33.35
C LEU A 11 -9.90 7.36 -33.24
N VAL A 12 -10.91 8.24 -33.33
CA VAL A 12 -10.67 9.70 -33.45
C VAL A 12 -11.13 10.52 -32.22
N PHE A 13 -11.68 9.89 -31.17
CA PHE A 13 -12.26 10.63 -30.03
C PHE A 13 -11.52 10.58 -28.68
N SER A 14 -10.26 10.14 -28.61
CA SER A 14 -9.51 10.18 -27.35
C SER A 14 -8.03 10.51 -27.53
N MET A 15 -7.72 11.64 -28.17
CA MET A 15 -6.51 12.40 -27.86
C MET A 15 -6.85 13.51 -26.86
N ASN A 16 -7.52 13.14 -25.75
CA ASN A 16 -7.30 13.90 -24.54
C ASN A 16 -5.83 13.69 -24.21
N CYS A 17 -5.10 14.79 -24.00
CA CYS A 17 -3.74 14.76 -23.50
C CYS A 17 -3.83 14.14 -22.10
N ASN A 18 -3.85 12.81 -22.02
CA ASN A 18 -3.73 12.08 -20.77
C ASN A 18 -2.29 12.33 -20.34
N THR A 19 -2.06 13.42 -19.63
CA THR A 19 -0.94 13.49 -18.70
C THR A 19 -1.06 12.24 -17.85
N ILE A 20 -0.19 11.26 -18.11
CA ILE A 20 -0.03 10.09 -17.26
C ILE A 20 0.49 10.66 -15.95
N ILE A 21 -0.41 10.97 -15.03
CA ILE A 21 0.01 11.42 -13.71
C ILE A 21 0.31 10.16 -12.92
N ARG A 22 1.60 9.97 -12.62
CA ARG A 22 2.04 8.96 -11.67
C ARG A 22 1.47 9.36 -10.31
N THR A 23 0.50 8.60 -9.83
CA THR A 23 0.12 8.63 -8.41
C THR A 23 1.08 7.69 -7.68
N ASP A 24 1.62 8.09 -6.52
CA ASP A 24 2.63 7.31 -5.76
C ASP A 24 2.12 5.97 -5.19
N ALA A 25 0.91 5.57 -5.60
CA ALA A 25 0.24 4.32 -5.23
C ALA A 25 0.49 3.16 -6.21
N ARG A 26 1.10 3.39 -7.38
CA ARG A 26 1.33 2.32 -8.37
C ARG A 26 2.47 1.40 -7.92
N CYS A 27 2.36 0.11 -8.22
CA CYS A 27 3.45 -0.83 -8.02
C CYS A 27 4.69 -0.44 -8.83
N VAL A 28 5.88 -0.67 -8.27
CA VAL A 28 7.13 -0.74 -9.05
C VAL A 28 7.20 -2.06 -9.80
N CYS A 29 7.93 -2.10 -10.92
CA CYS A 29 7.94 -3.29 -11.80
C CYS A 29 8.23 -4.62 -11.06
N LYS A 30 9.13 -4.61 -10.07
CA LYS A 30 9.49 -5.80 -9.29
C LYS A 30 8.34 -6.39 -8.44
N GLN A 31 7.29 -5.62 -8.20
CA GLN A 31 6.10 -6.06 -7.48
C GLN A 31 5.17 -6.87 -8.37
N TRP A 32 5.14 -6.61 -9.69
CA TRP A 32 4.34 -7.39 -10.64
C TRP A 32 4.86 -8.82 -10.71
N LYS A 33 4.05 -9.77 -10.22
CA LYS A 33 4.44 -11.19 -10.14
C LYS A 33 4.00 -11.98 -11.35
N LEU A 34 3.03 -11.48 -12.10
CA LEU A 34 2.50 -12.15 -13.28
C LEU A 34 2.80 -11.36 -14.55
N ALA A 35 3.04 -12.11 -15.64
CA ALA A 35 3.39 -11.53 -16.93
C ALA A 35 2.33 -10.57 -17.49
N PHE A 36 1.04 -10.83 -17.24
CA PHE A 36 -0.03 -9.95 -17.71
C PHE A 36 -0.13 -8.66 -16.87
N GLU A 37 0.14 -8.71 -15.55
CA GLU A 37 0.18 -7.49 -14.71
C GLU A 37 1.34 -6.61 -15.17
N CYS A 38 2.50 -7.22 -15.38
CA CYS A 38 3.68 -6.55 -15.91
C CYS A 38 3.40 -5.86 -17.25
N ALA A 39 2.66 -6.52 -18.14
CA ALA A 39 2.27 -5.97 -19.43
C ALA A 39 1.18 -4.88 -19.35
N SER A 40 0.49 -4.76 -18.22
CA SER A 40 -0.47 -3.69 -17.97
C SER A 40 0.24 -2.38 -17.62
N ASP A 41 1.46 -2.46 -17.09
CA ASP A 41 2.29 -1.29 -16.81
C ASP A 41 3.14 -0.93 -18.01
N TRP A 42 3.30 0.36 -18.25
CA TRP A 42 3.87 0.88 -19.50
C TRP A 42 5.38 1.13 -19.40
N ASP A 43 5.94 1.12 -18.20
CA ASP A 43 7.37 1.25 -17.91
C ASP A 43 8.01 -0.08 -17.48
N CYS A 44 7.27 -1.19 -17.58
CA CYS A 44 7.71 -2.50 -17.17
C CYS A 44 7.74 -3.52 -18.32
N ALA A 45 8.72 -4.41 -18.29
CA ALA A 45 8.88 -5.49 -19.25
C ALA A 45 9.01 -6.85 -18.55
N TRP A 46 8.26 -7.84 -19.02
CA TRP A 46 8.34 -9.19 -18.49
C TRP A 46 9.56 -9.94 -19.05
N ASN A 47 10.50 -10.30 -18.20
CA ASN A 47 11.65 -11.10 -18.59
C ASN A 47 11.27 -12.60 -18.56
N SER A 48 11.08 -13.18 -19.74
CA SER A 48 10.63 -14.57 -19.88
C SER A 48 11.60 -15.61 -19.33
N ASN A 49 12.88 -15.25 -19.19
CA ASN A 49 13.95 -16.13 -18.70
C ASN A 49 14.00 -16.13 -17.17
N THR A 50 13.96 -14.96 -16.54
CA THR A 50 14.01 -14.81 -15.08
C THR A 50 12.64 -14.97 -14.42
N LYS A 51 11.55 -14.87 -15.18
CA LYS A 51 10.17 -14.81 -14.67
C LYS A 51 9.96 -13.66 -13.69
N VAL A 52 10.65 -12.56 -13.93
CA VAL A 52 10.55 -11.33 -13.14
C VAL A 52 10.13 -10.20 -14.07
N CYS A 53 9.27 -9.33 -13.55
CA CYS A 53 8.95 -8.08 -14.19
C CYS A 53 10.05 -7.05 -13.84
N GLU A 54 10.69 -6.52 -14.87
CA GLU A 54 11.83 -5.63 -14.77
C GLU A 54 11.46 -4.26 -15.35
N GLN A 55 12.13 -3.19 -14.91
CA GLN A 55 11.96 -1.88 -15.55
C GLN A 55 12.37 -2.00 -17.01
N GLU A 56 11.54 -1.49 -17.92
CA GLU A 56 11.87 -1.46 -19.34
C GLU A 56 13.09 -0.55 -19.55
N GLU A 57 14.02 -0.96 -20.42
CA GLU A 57 15.14 -0.08 -20.75
C GLU A 57 14.60 1.18 -21.45
N CYS A 58 15.03 2.37 -21.01
CA CYS A 58 14.57 3.63 -21.62
C CYS A 58 14.69 3.61 -23.15
N SER A 59 15.70 2.93 -23.70
CA SER A 59 15.92 2.84 -25.15
C SER A 59 14.81 2.13 -25.94
N SER A 60 13.99 1.29 -25.32
CA SER A 60 12.85 0.62 -25.99
C SER A 60 11.55 1.39 -25.88
N ILE A 61 11.46 2.40 -24.99
CA ILE A 61 10.30 3.29 -24.86
C ILE A 61 10.25 4.25 -26.05
N LYS A 62 9.25 4.06 -26.93
CA LYS A 62 9.09 4.88 -28.16
C LYS A 62 8.23 6.13 -27.97
N ASN A 63 7.39 6.13 -26.95
CA ASN A 63 6.43 7.21 -26.73
C ASN A 63 7.03 8.25 -25.76
N GLN A 64 7.04 9.52 -26.16
CA GLN A 64 7.54 10.62 -25.34
C GLN A 64 6.80 10.77 -24.00
N SER A 65 5.48 10.64 -23.96
CA SER A 65 4.70 10.82 -22.73
C SER A 65 4.98 9.70 -21.73
N ILE A 66 5.25 8.49 -22.23
CA ILE A 66 5.65 7.32 -21.44
C ILE A 66 7.08 7.56 -20.93
N CYS A 67 8.03 7.85 -21.83
CA CYS A 67 9.43 8.11 -21.46
C CYS A 67 9.59 9.20 -20.41
N SER A 68 8.87 10.31 -20.55
CA SER A 68 8.97 11.45 -19.63
C SER A 68 8.30 11.19 -18.29
N ALA A 69 7.40 10.22 -18.17
CA ALA A 69 6.78 9.85 -16.91
C ALA A 69 7.63 8.87 -16.09
N ASP A 70 8.61 8.19 -16.71
CA ASP A 70 9.55 7.30 -16.04
C ASP A 70 10.68 8.12 -15.37
N GLU A 71 10.87 7.95 -14.06
CA GLU A 71 11.91 8.62 -13.27
C GLU A 71 13.34 8.21 -13.64
N GLY A 72 13.53 7.05 -14.27
CA GLY A 72 14.82 6.59 -14.76
C GLY A 72 15.17 7.12 -16.15
N CYS A 73 14.23 7.76 -16.85
CA CYS A 73 14.36 8.08 -18.27
C CYS A 73 14.24 9.58 -18.59
N GLN A 74 14.74 9.93 -19.78
CA GLN A 74 14.55 11.22 -20.41
C GLN A 74 14.31 11.07 -21.91
N PHE A 75 13.45 11.93 -22.45
CA PHE A 75 13.22 12.06 -23.88
C PHE A 75 14.13 13.16 -24.45
N ARG A 76 15.04 12.80 -25.35
CA ARG A 76 15.99 13.72 -25.99
C ARG A 76 16.15 13.37 -27.47
N ASP A 77 16.07 14.38 -28.32
CA ASP A 77 16.28 14.25 -29.78
C ASP A 77 15.43 13.15 -30.45
N GLY A 78 14.18 13.01 -29.99
CA GLY A 78 13.23 12.03 -30.53
C GLY A 78 13.45 10.59 -30.05
N LYS A 79 14.27 10.38 -29.02
CA LYS A 79 14.55 9.07 -28.42
C LYS A 79 14.39 9.13 -26.92
N CYS A 80 14.02 8.00 -26.33
CA CYS A 80 14.08 7.81 -24.89
C CYS A 80 15.43 7.17 -24.53
N GLU A 81 16.04 7.65 -23.46
CA GLU A 81 17.34 7.19 -22.96
C GLU A 81 17.39 7.37 -21.43
N ASN A 82 18.40 6.81 -20.79
CA ASN A 82 18.55 6.93 -19.34
C ASN A 82 18.73 8.39 -18.94
N PHE A 83 18.02 8.81 -17.90
CA PHE A 83 18.13 10.14 -17.33
C PHE A 83 19.56 10.40 -16.84
N THR A 84 20.13 11.56 -17.23
CA THR A 84 21.46 11.98 -16.76
C THR A 84 21.36 13.15 -15.81
N LYS A 85 20.81 14.27 -16.28
CA LYS A 85 20.59 15.50 -15.53
C LYS A 85 19.72 16.46 -16.34
N CYS A 86 19.01 17.35 -15.67
CA CYS A 86 18.07 18.24 -16.33
C CYS A 86 18.71 19.31 -17.22
N GLU A 87 19.92 19.75 -16.89
CA GLU A 87 20.61 20.81 -17.63
C GLU A 87 20.96 20.39 -19.07
N ASP A 88 21.01 19.07 -19.35
CA ASP A 88 21.21 18.54 -20.70
C ASP A 88 19.96 18.64 -21.58
N LEU A 89 18.79 18.89 -20.99
CA LEU A 89 17.50 18.96 -21.67
C LEU A 89 17.18 20.41 -22.01
N LYS A 90 16.78 20.65 -23.27
CA LYS A 90 16.35 21.97 -23.74
C LYS A 90 14.86 22.11 -23.50
N GLY A 91 14.48 23.15 -22.77
CA GLY A 91 13.09 23.48 -22.49
C GLY A 91 12.98 24.91 -21.98
N LYS A 92 12.16 25.71 -22.65
CA LYS A 92 11.93 27.13 -22.33
C LYS A 92 10.88 27.33 -21.25
N THR A 93 10.07 26.31 -21.01
CA THR A 93 8.98 26.32 -20.04
C THR A 93 9.03 25.09 -19.16
N ILE A 94 8.43 25.17 -17.98
CA ILE A 94 8.30 24.03 -17.06
C ILE A 94 7.60 22.85 -17.76
N ASN A 95 6.56 23.11 -18.56
CA ASN A 95 5.84 22.06 -19.26
C ASN A 95 6.68 21.37 -20.34
N GLU A 96 7.49 22.13 -21.10
CA GLU A 96 8.44 21.53 -22.03
C GLU A 96 9.43 20.61 -21.29
N CYS A 97 9.92 21.03 -20.12
CA CYS A 97 10.85 20.22 -19.32
C CYS A 97 10.20 18.95 -18.75
N ARG A 98 8.96 19.04 -18.26
CA ARG A 98 8.19 17.88 -17.80
C ARG A 98 7.93 16.87 -18.91
N LEU A 99 7.75 17.34 -20.15
CA LEU A 99 7.61 16.47 -21.33
C LEU A 99 8.92 15.81 -21.77
N MET A 100 10.06 16.23 -21.22
CA MET A 100 11.34 15.57 -21.43
C MET A 100 11.67 14.59 -20.30
N SER A 101 11.40 14.94 -19.03
CA SER A 101 11.54 14.04 -17.88
C SER A 101 10.78 14.57 -16.68
N THR A 102 10.15 13.68 -15.91
CA THR A 102 9.45 14.01 -14.65
C THR A 102 10.38 14.54 -13.56
N ASN A 103 11.69 14.25 -13.69
CA ASN A 103 12.75 14.77 -12.82
C ASN A 103 13.04 16.26 -13.03
N CYS A 104 12.61 16.81 -14.17
CA CYS A 104 12.94 18.17 -14.60
C CYS A 104 11.73 19.08 -14.54
N ARG A 105 11.51 19.64 -13.35
CA ARG A 105 10.32 20.43 -13.02
C ARG A 105 10.52 21.94 -13.11
N GLU A 106 11.71 22.39 -13.51
CA GLU A 106 12.05 23.79 -13.62
C GLU A 106 12.67 24.11 -14.99
N SER A 107 12.66 25.39 -15.37
CA SER A 107 13.30 25.91 -16.58
C SER A 107 13.88 27.30 -16.30
N ASN A 108 15.05 27.58 -16.86
CA ASN A 108 15.63 28.93 -16.88
C ASN A 108 15.33 29.72 -18.17
N GLY A 109 14.43 29.21 -19.02
CA GLY A 109 14.09 29.80 -20.32
C GLY A 109 14.90 29.25 -21.50
N GLU A 110 15.92 28.43 -21.26
CA GLU A 110 16.72 27.76 -22.30
C GLU A 110 16.90 26.26 -22.01
N HIS A 111 17.24 25.95 -20.77
CA HIS A 111 17.49 24.61 -20.26
C HIS A 111 16.52 24.26 -19.14
N CYS A 112 16.30 22.96 -19.00
CA CYS A 112 15.62 22.42 -17.84
C CYS A 112 16.54 22.41 -16.63
N LEU A 113 15.93 22.53 -15.47
CA LEU A 113 16.63 22.53 -14.19
C LEU A 113 16.09 21.40 -13.32
N PRO A 114 16.95 20.78 -12.48
CA PRO A 114 16.50 19.78 -11.53
C PRO A 114 15.53 20.42 -10.54
N ASN A 115 14.72 19.58 -9.91
CA ASN A 115 13.80 19.98 -8.85
C ASN A 115 14.57 20.38 -7.58
N THR A 116 15.25 21.52 -7.61
CA THR A 116 16.09 22.02 -6.49
C THR A 116 15.26 22.76 -5.45
N LEU A 117 14.08 23.24 -5.84
CA LEU A 117 13.09 23.82 -4.95
C LEU A 117 11.89 22.91 -4.96
N GLU A 118 11.68 22.25 -3.84
CA GLU A 118 10.45 21.56 -3.44
C GLU A 118 9.24 22.50 -3.52
N ARG A 119 8.77 22.80 -4.74
CA ARG A 119 7.67 23.73 -4.96
C ARG A 119 6.35 23.03 -4.65
N LYS A 120 5.82 23.36 -3.49
CA LYS A 120 4.42 23.14 -3.14
C LYS A 120 3.50 23.97 -4.03
N CYS A 121 2.23 23.59 -4.12
CA CYS A 121 1.24 24.27 -4.96
C CYS A 121 1.21 25.80 -4.70
N ASP A 122 1.36 26.22 -3.44
CA ASP A 122 1.33 27.64 -3.05
C ASP A 122 2.49 28.50 -3.61
N LYS A 123 3.51 27.89 -4.23
CA LYS A 123 4.65 28.57 -4.84
C LYS A 123 4.48 28.89 -6.31
N PHE A 124 3.47 28.31 -6.99
CA PHE A 124 3.21 28.63 -8.39
C PHE A 124 2.46 29.96 -8.50
N ILE A 125 3.03 30.87 -9.30
CA ILE A 125 2.49 32.23 -9.52
C ILE A 125 1.77 32.37 -10.86
N ASN A 126 1.80 31.33 -11.70
CA ASN A 126 1.20 31.31 -13.03
C ASN A 126 0.20 30.16 -13.15
N GLU A 127 -0.98 30.43 -13.75
CA GLU A 127 -2.03 29.43 -13.97
C GLU A 127 -1.54 28.21 -14.76
N GLY A 128 -0.73 28.43 -15.80
CA GLY A 128 -0.21 27.36 -16.65
C GLY A 128 0.79 26.42 -15.96
N GLU A 129 1.33 26.81 -14.81
CA GLU A 129 2.24 26.00 -13.98
C GLU A 129 1.48 25.25 -12.87
N CYS A 130 0.27 25.71 -12.54
CA CYS A 130 -0.55 25.19 -11.45
C CYS A 130 -1.26 23.89 -11.83
N LEU A 131 -0.49 22.82 -11.98
CA LEU A 131 -0.99 21.48 -12.31
C LEU A 131 -0.70 20.48 -11.19
N GLN A 132 0.54 20.47 -10.71
CA GLN A 132 1.00 19.51 -9.69
C GLN A 132 2.25 20.05 -8.99
N GLY A 133 2.20 20.17 -7.68
CA GLY A 133 3.30 20.47 -6.78
C GLY A 133 3.88 19.18 -6.19
N GLN A 134 4.80 19.31 -5.25
CA GLN A 134 5.24 18.18 -4.44
C GLN A 134 4.20 17.69 -3.43
N ASP A 135 3.29 18.58 -3.04
CA ASP A 135 2.19 18.29 -2.13
C ASP A 135 0.98 17.65 -2.85
N GLY A 136 1.03 17.51 -4.18
CA GLY A 136 0.02 16.83 -4.98
C GLY A 136 -0.50 17.66 -6.15
N PHE A 137 -1.68 17.33 -6.64
CA PHE A 137 -2.43 18.09 -7.63
C PHE A 137 -2.78 19.48 -7.12
N CYS A 138 -2.63 20.46 -8.01
CA CYS A 138 -2.94 21.84 -7.69
C CYS A 138 -4.16 22.35 -8.44
N LEU A 139 -4.81 23.34 -7.86
CA LEU A 139 -5.92 24.07 -8.45
C LEU A 139 -5.58 25.56 -8.53
N TRP A 140 -5.80 26.17 -9.70
CA TRP A 140 -5.68 27.62 -9.85
C TRP A 140 -7.00 28.29 -9.45
N GLU A 141 -6.96 29.08 -8.38
CA GLU A 141 -8.10 29.76 -7.80
C GLU A 141 -7.72 31.17 -7.32
N ASP A 142 -8.55 32.16 -7.65
CA ASP A 142 -8.37 33.55 -7.20
C ASP A 142 -6.95 34.12 -7.45
N SER A 143 -6.43 33.83 -8.66
CA SER A 143 -5.08 34.22 -9.10
C SER A 143 -3.94 33.64 -8.25
N LYS A 144 -4.19 32.50 -7.59
CA LYS A 144 -3.20 31.76 -6.81
C LYS A 144 -3.31 30.27 -7.12
N CYS A 145 -2.20 29.57 -6.94
CA CYS A 145 -2.20 28.13 -7.00
C CYS A 145 -2.35 27.56 -5.58
N ILE A 146 -3.29 26.65 -5.38
CA ILE A 146 -3.57 26.00 -4.10
C ILE A 146 -3.50 24.49 -4.25
N LEU A 147 -3.24 23.79 -3.15
CA LEU A 147 -3.36 22.34 -3.09
C LEU A 147 -4.82 21.93 -3.28
N TRP A 148 -5.08 21.06 -4.24
CA TRP A 148 -6.41 20.53 -4.49
C TRP A 148 -6.68 19.37 -3.54
N SER A 149 -7.11 19.63 -2.31
CA SER A 149 -7.34 18.62 -1.28
C SER A 149 -8.75 18.00 -1.32
N ASN A 150 -9.75 18.67 -1.89
CA ASN A 150 -11.11 18.13 -2.02
C ASN A 150 -11.76 18.51 -3.35
N CYS A 151 -12.68 17.66 -3.84
CA CYS A 151 -13.33 17.89 -5.13
C CYS A 151 -14.11 19.22 -5.15
N GLN A 152 -14.72 19.64 -4.05
CA GLN A 152 -15.55 20.86 -3.95
C GLN A 152 -14.76 22.16 -4.19
N GLN A 153 -13.43 22.15 -4.08
CA GLN A 153 -12.59 23.29 -4.47
C GLN A 153 -12.69 23.61 -5.96
N ALA A 154 -12.93 22.61 -6.82
CA ALA A 154 -13.11 22.84 -8.26
C ALA A 154 -14.46 23.51 -8.56
N LYS A 155 -14.42 24.82 -8.80
CA LYS A 155 -15.60 25.65 -9.10
C LYS A 155 -16.12 25.48 -10.52
N GLN A 156 -15.33 24.90 -11.41
CA GLN A 156 -15.68 24.74 -12.83
C GLN A 156 -15.65 23.27 -13.25
N LYS A 157 -16.57 22.89 -14.15
CA LYS A 157 -16.60 21.55 -14.74
C LYS A 157 -15.26 21.12 -15.34
N THR A 158 -14.60 22.02 -16.05
CA THR A 158 -13.29 21.78 -16.67
C THR A 158 -12.17 21.55 -15.65
N GLN A 159 -12.26 22.15 -14.46
CA GLN A 159 -11.34 21.87 -13.36
C GLN A 159 -11.62 20.48 -12.80
N CYS A 160 -12.87 20.18 -12.46
CA CYS A 160 -13.29 18.89 -11.90
C CYS A 160 -12.87 17.70 -12.78
N GLN A 161 -13.05 17.84 -14.10
CA GLN A 161 -12.70 16.82 -15.10
C GLN A 161 -11.20 16.56 -15.25
N LYS A 162 -10.32 17.34 -14.60
CA LYS A 162 -8.88 17.04 -14.56
C LYS A 162 -8.54 15.82 -13.69
N LEU A 163 -9.43 15.44 -12.75
CA LEU A 163 -9.24 14.30 -11.86
C LEU A 163 -10.45 13.34 -11.91
N PRO A 164 -10.72 12.71 -13.06
CA PRO A 164 -11.91 11.89 -13.27
C PRO A 164 -11.95 10.61 -12.42
N GLN A 165 -10.83 10.24 -11.78
CA GLN A 165 -10.73 9.09 -10.87
C GLN A 165 -11.14 9.44 -9.44
N SER A 166 -11.02 10.71 -9.03
CA SER A 166 -11.40 11.19 -7.70
C SER A 166 -12.73 11.94 -7.71
N CYS A 167 -13.01 12.70 -8.76
CA CYS A 167 -14.08 13.69 -8.74
C CYS A 167 -15.02 13.52 -9.92
N ASP A 168 -16.30 13.85 -9.69
CA ASP A 168 -17.30 13.98 -10.76
C ASP A 168 -18.04 15.32 -10.67
N TRP A 169 -18.50 15.82 -11.82
CA TRP A 169 -19.22 17.07 -11.89
C TRP A 169 -20.73 16.85 -11.79
N SER A 170 -21.33 17.26 -10.68
CA SER A 170 -22.77 17.19 -10.50
C SER A 170 -23.48 18.25 -11.35
N GLU A 171 -24.10 17.83 -12.46
CA GLU A 171 -24.88 18.75 -13.30
C GLU A 171 -26.10 19.34 -12.58
N THR A 172 -26.63 18.65 -11.57
CA THR A 172 -27.76 19.10 -10.76
C THR A 172 -27.34 20.20 -9.79
N LEU A 173 -26.23 19.99 -9.06
CA LEU A 173 -25.78 20.92 -8.03
C LEU A 173 -24.85 22.02 -8.58
N LYS A 174 -24.34 21.86 -9.81
CA LYS A 174 -23.31 22.72 -10.43
C LYS A 174 -22.07 22.86 -9.54
N ILE A 175 -21.67 21.77 -8.90
CA ILE A 175 -20.45 21.65 -8.10
C ILE A 175 -19.72 20.36 -8.45
N CYS A 176 -18.42 20.34 -8.18
CA CYS A 176 -17.61 19.14 -8.24
C CYS A 176 -17.77 18.35 -6.93
N ILE A 177 -18.07 17.07 -7.02
CA ILE A 177 -18.29 16.16 -5.88
C ILE A 177 -17.27 15.04 -5.89
N GLN A 178 -17.07 14.43 -4.73
CA GLN A 178 -16.26 13.23 -4.58
C GLN A 178 -16.97 12.09 -5.33
N LYS A 179 -16.23 11.41 -6.21
CA LYS A 179 -16.75 10.31 -7.01
C LYS A 179 -16.93 9.07 -6.14
N GLU A 180 -18.09 8.43 -6.24
CA GLU A 180 -18.40 7.17 -5.57
C GLU A 180 -18.62 6.04 -6.59
N CYS A 181 -18.39 4.78 -6.19
CA CYS A 181 -18.63 3.63 -7.09
C CYS A 181 -20.07 3.64 -7.64
N SER A 182 -21.06 3.99 -6.80
CA SER A 182 -22.48 4.05 -7.20
C SER A 182 -22.81 5.06 -8.30
N GLU A 183 -21.92 6.01 -8.58
CA GLU A 183 -22.13 7.03 -9.60
C GLU A 183 -21.63 6.58 -10.98
N ILE A 184 -20.92 5.46 -11.04
CA ILE A 184 -20.42 4.87 -12.29
C ILE A 184 -21.53 4.04 -12.94
N ASP A 185 -21.99 4.48 -14.11
CA ASP A 185 -23.12 3.92 -14.85
C ASP A 185 -22.71 2.99 -16.00
N HIS A 186 -21.40 2.75 -16.18
CA HIS A 186 -20.85 1.89 -17.22
C HIS A 186 -19.94 0.81 -16.64
N GLU A 187 -20.16 -0.43 -17.09
CA GLU A 187 -19.40 -1.61 -16.66
C GLU A 187 -17.89 -1.47 -16.84
N TYR A 188 -17.46 -0.90 -17.97
CA TYR A 188 -16.03 -0.74 -18.28
C TYR A 188 -15.33 0.36 -17.47
N ASP A 189 -16.09 1.27 -16.86
CA ASP A 189 -15.56 2.33 -15.99
C ASP A 189 -15.60 1.91 -14.51
N CYS A 190 -16.28 0.80 -14.17
CA CYS A 190 -16.48 0.31 -12.81
C CYS A 190 -15.26 -0.46 -12.30
N ILE A 191 -14.22 0.30 -12.00
CA ILE A 191 -12.87 -0.19 -11.69
C ILE A 191 -12.54 0.20 -10.25
N ALA A 192 -12.20 1.47 -10.03
CA ALA A 192 -11.92 2.03 -8.71
C ALA A 192 -12.19 3.53 -8.69
N VAL A 193 -12.38 4.07 -7.49
CA VAL A 193 -12.43 5.52 -7.26
C VAL A 193 -11.38 5.91 -6.23
N GLN A 194 -10.63 6.97 -6.52
CA GLN A 194 -9.63 7.52 -5.63
C GLN A 194 -10.34 8.34 -4.53
N LEU A 195 -9.97 8.12 -3.26
CA LEU A 195 -10.74 8.66 -2.12
C LEU A 195 -10.75 10.18 -2.02
N GLU A 196 -9.67 10.82 -2.46
CA GLU A 196 -9.50 12.27 -2.51
C GLU A 196 -8.53 12.59 -3.66
N PRO A 197 -8.54 13.80 -4.24
CA PRO A 197 -7.64 14.21 -5.33
C PRO A 197 -6.17 13.80 -5.18
N ASN A 198 -5.63 13.86 -3.96
CA ASN A 198 -4.23 13.54 -3.64
C ASN A 198 -4.06 12.24 -2.85
N SER A 199 -5.13 11.48 -2.65
CA SER A 199 -5.05 10.25 -1.88
C SER A 199 -4.35 9.15 -2.67
N HIS A 200 -3.49 8.38 -2.01
CA HIS A 200 -2.96 7.12 -2.54
C HIS A 200 -3.92 5.95 -2.32
N LEU A 201 -5.07 6.21 -1.70
CA LEU A 201 -6.06 5.22 -1.36
C LEU A 201 -7.19 5.21 -2.39
N TYR A 202 -7.59 4.00 -2.75
CA TYR A 202 -8.65 3.74 -3.71
C TYR A 202 -9.73 2.88 -3.05
N LYS A 203 -11.00 3.17 -3.36
CA LYS A 203 -12.10 2.21 -3.18
C LYS A 203 -12.15 1.35 -4.43
N VAL A 204 -12.06 0.04 -4.24
CA VAL A 204 -12.30 -0.93 -5.31
C VAL A 204 -13.79 -0.93 -5.63
N CYS A 205 -14.11 -0.91 -6.91
CA CYS A 205 -15.48 -1.02 -7.38
C CYS A 205 -15.66 -2.31 -8.20
N GLU A 206 -16.89 -2.83 -8.21
CA GLU A 206 -17.26 -4.01 -8.98
C GLU A 206 -18.63 -3.81 -9.63
N TRP A 207 -18.78 -4.26 -10.87
CA TRP A 207 -20.03 -4.11 -11.60
C TRP A 207 -21.03 -5.20 -11.21
N ASN A 208 -22.11 -4.81 -10.54
CA ASN A 208 -23.17 -5.72 -10.21
C ASN A 208 -24.03 -6.02 -11.45
N HIS A 209 -23.80 -7.17 -12.10
CA HIS A 209 -24.51 -7.54 -13.32
C HIS A 209 -26.03 -7.73 -13.16
N ILE A 210 -26.51 -7.95 -11.93
CA ILE A 210 -27.94 -8.11 -11.61
C ILE A 210 -28.61 -6.75 -11.52
N LEU A 211 -28.02 -5.84 -10.75
CA LEU A 211 -28.55 -4.50 -10.49
C LEU A 211 -28.21 -3.50 -11.61
N LYS A 212 -27.27 -3.84 -12.50
CA LYS A 212 -26.75 -2.95 -13.55
C LYS A 212 -26.22 -1.64 -12.99
N GLN A 213 -25.50 -1.75 -11.87
CA GLN A 213 -24.90 -0.63 -11.17
C GLN A 213 -23.50 -1.02 -10.70
N CYS A 214 -22.62 -0.04 -10.58
CA CYS A 214 -21.33 -0.21 -9.96
C CYS A 214 -21.46 -0.10 -8.44
N GLU A 215 -20.83 -1.00 -7.69
CA GLU A 215 -20.86 -1.00 -6.23
C GLU A 215 -19.46 -1.11 -5.63
N GLN A 216 -19.32 -0.74 -4.36
CA GLN A 216 -18.04 -0.89 -3.66
C GLN A 216 -17.77 -2.38 -3.41
N SER A 217 -16.57 -2.83 -3.76
CA SER A 217 -16.08 -4.17 -3.49
C SER A 217 -14.88 -4.10 -2.52
N ILE A 218 -14.38 -5.26 -2.14
CA ILE A 218 -13.16 -5.40 -1.35
C ILE A 218 -12.06 -5.98 -2.25
N PRO A 219 -10.79 -5.56 -2.09
CA PRO A 219 -9.68 -6.09 -2.90
C PRO A 219 -9.64 -7.63 -2.93
N ASP A 220 -9.99 -8.29 -1.83
CA ASP A 220 -9.95 -9.75 -1.69
C ASP A 220 -10.89 -10.50 -2.65
N ALA A 221 -11.92 -9.83 -3.18
CA ALA A 221 -12.83 -10.41 -4.16
C ALA A 221 -12.24 -10.39 -5.59
N LEU A 222 -11.19 -9.60 -5.82
CA LEU A 222 -10.56 -9.50 -7.13
C LEU A 222 -9.75 -10.76 -7.44
N THR A 223 -9.77 -11.13 -8.72
CA THR A 223 -8.99 -12.24 -9.28
C THR A 223 -7.63 -11.74 -9.74
N PHE A 224 -6.72 -12.67 -10.08
CA PHE A 224 -5.41 -12.30 -10.60
C PHE A 224 -5.52 -11.34 -11.81
N ASP A 225 -6.39 -11.61 -12.78
CA ASP A 225 -6.56 -10.80 -14.00
C ASP A 225 -7.23 -9.43 -13.79
N THR A 226 -7.94 -9.26 -12.68
CA THR A 226 -8.63 -8.01 -12.33
C THR A 226 -7.91 -7.20 -11.26
N CYS A 227 -7.02 -7.80 -10.48
CA CYS A 227 -6.41 -7.14 -9.33
C CYS A 227 -5.68 -5.84 -9.71
N ALA A 228 -4.75 -5.88 -10.67
CA ALA A 228 -4.03 -4.69 -11.09
C ALA A 228 -4.91 -3.73 -11.92
N SER A 229 -5.73 -4.26 -12.83
CA SER A 229 -6.53 -3.45 -13.75
C SER A 229 -7.67 -2.73 -13.03
N ASN A 230 -8.45 -3.45 -12.20
CA ASN A 230 -9.58 -2.91 -11.45
C ASN A 230 -9.18 -2.04 -10.25
N THR A 231 -7.89 -1.90 -9.96
CA THR A 231 -7.42 -1.02 -8.89
C THR A 231 -6.57 0.13 -9.39
N LEU A 232 -6.60 0.41 -10.71
CA LEU A 232 -5.73 1.41 -11.34
C LEU A 232 -4.24 1.19 -10.98
N GLN A 233 -3.85 -0.08 -10.89
CA GLN A 233 -2.52 -0.55 -10.53
C GLN A 233 -2.07 -0.17 -9.12
N ALA A 234 -3.01 0.19 -8.24
CA ALA A 234 -2.73 0.40 -6.82
C ALA A 234 -2.68 -0.93 -6.03
N TYR A 235 -3.03 -2.05 -6.65
CA TYR A 235 -2.93 -3.40 -6.11
C TYR A 235 -2.27 -4.33 -7.14
N HIS A 236 -1.68 -5.42 -6.65
CA HIS A 236 -1.13 -6.50 -7.45
C HIS A 236 -1.49 -7.86 -6.86
N TRP A 237 -1.40 -8.89 -7.67
CA TRP A 237 -1.54 -10.25 -7.23
C TRP A 237 -0.33 -10.67 -6.40
N SER A 238 -0.56 -11.21 -5.20
CA SER A 238 0.52 -11.52 -4.25
C SER A 238 1.42 -12.69 -4.65
N SER A 239 1.06 -13.45 -5.68
CA SER A 239 1.78 -14.66 -6.11
C SER A 239 2.24 -14.62 -7.56
N SER A 240 3.28 -15.38 -7.87
CA SER A 240 3.70 -15.69 -9.24
C SER A 240 2.81 -16.74 -9.95
N ASN A 241 1.81 -17.29 -9.27
CA ASN A 241 0.86 -18.25 -9.82
C ASN A 241 -0.56 -17.67 -9.84
N ALA A 242 -1.20 -17.64 -11.01
CA ALA A 242 -2.58 -17.14 -11.17
C ALA A 242 -3.63 -17.91 -10.35
N SER A 243 -3.35 -19.16 -9.97
CA SER A 243 -4.25 -20.00 -9.18
C SER A 243 -4.00 -19.93 -7.68
N GLU A 244 -3.06 -19.10 -7.23
CA GLU A 244 -2.65 -19.01 -5.82
C GLU A 244 -2.47 -17.53 -5.49
N GLY A 245 -3.03 -17.01 -4.41
CA GLY A 245 -2.77 -15.64 -3.99
C GLY A 245 -4.04 -14.86 -3.70
N PHE A 246 -3.86 -13.55 -3.56
CA PHE A 246 -4.92 -12.58 -3.30
C PHE A 246 -4.46 -11.22 -3.82
N CYS A 247 -5.40 -10.28 -3.93
CA CYS A 247 -5.08 -8.93 -4.35
C CYS A 247 -4.48 -8.15 -3.17
N GLU A 248 -3.18 -7.89 -3.23
CA GLU A 248 -2.43 -7.15 -2.23
C GLU A 248 -2.25 -5.72 -2.72
N GLN A 249 -2.39 -4.74 -1.83
CA GLN A 249 -2.11 -3.36 -2.19
C GLN A 249 -0.67 -3.27 -2.67
N CYS A 250 -0.46 -2.63 -3.81
CA CYS A 250 0.85 -2.17 -4.21
C CYS A 250 1.34 -1.41 -3.01
N LEU A 251 2.37 -1.97 -2.39
CA LEU A 251 3.19 -1.17 -1.54
C LEU A 251 3.64 -0.04 -2.49
N SER A 252 3.02 1.15 -2.36
CA SER A 252 3.85 2.34 -2.21
C SER A 252 4.96 1.84 -1.32
N PRO A 253 6.24 2.05 -1.61
CA PRO A 253 7.29 1.36 -0.90
C PRO A 253 7.31 1.63 0.64
N ASN A 254 6.22 2.18 1.19
CA ASN A 254 5.44 2.06 2.44
C ASN A 254 4.35 0.92 2.58
N VAL A 255 4.69 -0.10 3.39
CA VAL A 255 3.94 -0.79 4.49
C VAL A 255 2.93 -1.92 4.20
N GLN A 256 3.30 -3.15 4.55
CA GLN A 256 2.36 -4.03 5.27
C GLN A 256 2.18 -3.43 6.66
N LYS A 257 1.12 -2.62 6.87
CA LYS A 257 0.79 -2.16 8.24
C LYS A 257 0.74 -3.40 9.11
N PRO A 258 1.54 -3.49 10.19
CA PRO A 258 1.49 -4.64 11.07
C PRO A 258 0.03 -4.80 11.50
N SER A 259 -0.63 -5.88 11.07
CA SER A 259 -1.98 -6.13 11.56
C SER A 259 -1.88 -6.21 13.07
N PRO A 260 -2.72 -5.51 13.82
CA PRO A 260 -2.76 -5.65 15.25
C PRO A 260 -2.91 -7.13 15.59
N LYS A 261 -2.09 -7.63 16.53
CA LYS A 261 -2.25 -9.02 16.98
C LYS A 261 -3.62 -9.10 17.64
N HIS A 262 -4.55 -9.84 17.03
CA HIS A 262 -5.83 -10.09 17.67
C HIS A 262 -5.62 -10.91 18.95
N CYS A 263 -6.49 -10.70 19.93
CA CYS A 263 -6.54 -11.49 21.16
C CYS A 263 -6.50 -12.99 20.82
N LEU A 264 -5.73 -13.76 21.59
CA LEU A 264 -5.83 -15.21 21.55
C LEU A 264 -7.28 -15.61 21.83
N CYS A 265 -7.82 -16.59 21.11
CA CYS A 265 -9.20 -17.01 21.31
C CYS A 265 -9.46 -17.38 22.78
N GLN A 266 -8.49 -18.02 23.42
CA GLN A 266 -8.55 -18.41 24.84
C GLN A 266 -8.67 -17.23 25.82
N SER A 267 -8.26 -16.02 25.43
CA SER A 267 -8.41 -14.83 26.28
C SER A 267 -9.75 -14.11 26.09
N ILE A 268 -10.57 -14.53 25.13
CA ILE A 268 -11.86 -13.91 24.86
C ILE A 268 -12.96 -14.60 25.69
N GLU A 269 -13.49 -13.88 26.68
CA GLU A 269 -14.46 -14.43 27.64
C GLU A 269 -15.93 -14.31 27.17
N THR A 270 -16.20 -13.54 26.12
CA THR A 270 -17.57 -13.29 25.64
C THR A 270 -17.84 -13.90 24.27
N GLN A 271 -19.07 -14.39 24.08
CA GLN A 271 -19.50 -14.94 22.79
C GLN A 271 -19.47 -13.90 21.67
N LEU A 272 -19.85 -12.65 21.98
CA LEU A 272 -19.92 -11.57 20.99
C LEU A 272 -18.53 -11.25 20.43
N ASP A 273 -17.54 -11.01 21.30
CA ASP A 273 -16.16 -10.73 20.90
C ASP A 273 -15.57 -11.91 20.12
N CYS A 274 -15.89 -13.14 20.54
CA CYS A 274 -15.43 -14.35 19.87
C CYS A 274 -15.97 -14.45 18.43
N GLN A 275 -17.22 -14.06 18.21
CA GLN A 275 -17.86 -14.06 16.89
C GLN A 275 -17.31 -12.95 15.99
N GLN A 276 -16.80 -11.85 16.57
CA GLN A 276 -16.13 -10.78 15.82
C GLN A 276 -14.71 -11.16 15.41
N ASN A 277 -14.08 -12.13 16.09
CA ASN A 277 -12.75 -12.62 15.72
C ASN A 277 -12.82 -13.66 14.59
N GLN A 278 -12.26 -13.32 13.43
CA GLN A 278 -12.29 -14.19 12.25
C GLN A 278 -11.57 -15.53 12.45
N THR A 279 -10.59 -15.59 13.37
CA THR A 279 -9.80 -16.80 13.66
C THR A 279 -10.37 -17.66 14.80
N CYS A 280 -11.47 -17.23 15.43
CA CYS A 280 -12.05 -17.93 16.57
C CYS A 280 -13.48 -18.44 16.32
N THR A 281 -13.90 -19.43 17.12
CA THR A 281 -15.26 -19.97 17.14
C THR A 281 -15.72 -20.18 18.58
N TRP A 282 -16.97 -19.80 18.87
CA TRP A 282 -17.55 -20.02 20.18
C TRP A 282 -18.14 -21.43 20.29
N ARG A 283 -17.65 -22.22 21.25
CA ARG A 283 -18.12 -23.59 21.50
C ARG A 283 -18.08 -23.91 22.99
N ASP A 284 -19.18 -24.48 23.49
CA ASP A 284 -19.30 -24.97 24.87
C ASP A 284 -18.96 -23.93 25.95
N GLY A 285 -19.34 -22.67 25.71
CA GLY A 285 -19.10 -21.56 26.66
C GLY A 285 -17.67 -21.02 26.64
N SER A 286 -16.87 -21.39 25.64
CA SER A 286 -15.49 -20.94 25.48
C SER A 286 -15.22 -20.49 24.05
N CYS A 287 -14.27 -19.56 23.89
CA CYS A 287 -13.79 -19.13 22.58
C CYS A 287 -12.55 -19.94 22.18
N LEU A 288 -12.66 -20.71 21.10
CA LEU A 288 -11.63 -21.63 20.62
C LEU A 288 -11.08 -21.16 19.28
N GLU A 289 -9.83 -21.48 19.01
CA GLU A 289 -9.20 -21.23 17.72
C GLU A 289 -9.85 -22.11 16.65
N LYS A 290 -10.17 -21.54 15.49
CA LYS A 290 -10.58 -22.30 14.31
C LYS A 290 -9.39 -23.11 13.80
N ALA A 291 -9.67 -24.28 13.24
CA ALA A 291 -8.66 -24.98 12.44
C ALA A 291 -8.38 -24.19 11.17
N CYS A 292 -7.15 -24.26 10.63
CA CYS A 292 -6.73 -23.43 9.49
C CYS A 292 -7.71 -23.51 8.31
N TYR A 293 -8.18 -24.71 7.95
CA TYR A 293 -9.11 -24.92 6.82
C TYR A 293 -10.50 -24.25 6.97
N GLN A 294 -10.81 -23.68 8.15
CA GLN A 294 -12.06 -22.98 8.43
C GLN A 294 -11.93 -21.45 8.35
N ILE A 295 -10.76 -20.95 7.92
CA ILE A 295 -10.42 -19.53 7.91
C ILE A 295 -10.41 -19.04 6.46
N ASP A 296 -11.26 -18.05 6.23
CA ASP A 296 -11.46 -17.33 4.96
C ASP A 296 -11.83 -15.90 5.42
N PRO A 297 -10.86 -14.96 5.47
CA PRO A 297 -9.98 -14.63 4.35
C PRO A 297 -8.47 -14.91 4.56
N PRO A 298 -7.64 -14.84 3.50
CA PRO A 298 -6.18 -15.03 3.53
C PRO A 298 -5.48 -14.26 4.66
N GLN A 299 -5.87 -13.01 4.89
CA GLN A 299 -5.25 -12.13 5.86
C GLN A 299 -5.38 -12.69 7.27
N ALA A 300 -6.56 -13.23 7.62
CA ALA A 300 -6.78 -13.87 8.92
C ALA A 300 -5.92 -15.13 9.07
N CYS A 301 -5.72 -15.89 7.99
CA CYS A 301 -4.86 -17.07 7.97
C CYS A 301 -3.39 -16.72 8.25
N ILE A 302 -2.86 -15.71 7.53
CA ILE A 302 -1.45 -15.29 7.61
C ILE A 302 -1.09 -14.75 9.00
N GLN A 303 -2.07 -14.24 9.74
CA GLN A 303 -1.87 -13.79 11.11
C GLN A 303 -1.68 -14.93 12.12
N LEU A 304 -1.99 -16.18 11.77
CA LEU A 304 -1.86 -17.31 12.68
C LEU A 304 -0.49 -17.97 12.56
N ASP A 305 0.15 -18.12 13.71
CA ASP A 305 1.49 -18.68 13.87
C ASP A 305 1.62 -20.15 13.43
N HIS A 306 0.48 -20.85 13.30
CA HIS A 306 0.35 -22.26 12.97
C HIS A 306 -0.43 -22.50 11.66
N CYS A 307 -0.83 -21.45 10.93
CA CYS A 307 -1.50 -21.58 9.63
C CYS A 307 -0.70 -20.93 8.51
N ALA A 308 -0.90 -21.38 7.28
CA ALA A 308 -0.30 -20.80 6.09
C ALA A 308 -1.38 -20.59 5.02
N TRP A 309 -1.34 -19.47 4.32
CA TRP A 309 -2.13 -19.30 3.10
C TRP A 309 -1.38 -19.93 1.94
N PHE A 310 -1.91 -21.02 1.39
CA PHE A 310 -1.26 -21.75 0.30
C PHE A 310 -2.30 -22.41 -0.59
N ALA A 311 -2.11 -22.32 -1.92
CA ALA A 311 -3.03 -22.87 -2.90
C ALA A 311 -4.49 -22.43 -2.72
N ASN A 312 -4.71 -21.13 -2.47
CA ASN A 312 -6.03 -20.52 -2.20
C ASN A 312 -6.80 -21.17 -1.04
N ALA A 313 -6.08 -21.70 -0.07
CA ALA A 313 -6.66 -22.24 1.14
C ALA A 313 -5.79 -21.91 2.34
N CYS A 314 -6.42 -21.78 3.50
CA CYS A 314 -5.69 -21.73 4.75
C CYS A 314 -5.39 -23.17 5.23
N VAL A 315 -4.12 -23.52 5.30
CA VAL A 315 -3.64 -24.87 5.65
C VAL A 315 -2.78 -24.82 6.91
N GLU A 316 -2.58 -25.97 7.55
CA GLU A 316 -1.65 -26.09 8.69
C GLU A 316 -0.22 -25.74 8.24
N PHE A 317 0.43 -24.85 8.98
CA PHE A 317 1.80 -24.42 8.73
C PHE A 317 2.79 -25.39 9.38
N THR A 318 3.74 -25.87 8.59
CA THR A 318 4.79 -26.78 9.09
C THR A 318 6.14 -26.09 9.21
N GLN A 319 6.64 -25.50 8.13
CA GLN A 319 7.93 -24.81 8.06
C GLN A 319 8.03 -23.97 6.79
N CYS A 320 8.83 -22.90 6.81
CA CYS A 320 8.96 -21.97 5.69
C CYS A 320 9.61 -22.61 4.46
N GLU A 321 10.54 -23.55 4.68
CA GLU A 321 11.33 -24.21 3.63
C GLU A 321 10.48 -25.06 2.68
N ASN A 322 9.22 -25.33 3.03
CA ASN A 322 8.27 -26.02 2.17
C ASN A 322 7.70 -25.14 1.06
N TYR A 323 7.92 -23.83 1.14
CA TYR A 323 7.33 -22.86 0.23
C TYR A 323 8.40 -22.23 -0.64
N LYS A 324 8.09 -22.14 -1.93
CA LYS A 324 8.89 -21.38 -2.91
C LYS A 324 8.28 -20.00 -3.04
N ALA A 325 9.15 -19.02 -3.11
CA ALA A 325 8.78 -17.62 -3.27
C ALA A 325 9.95 -16.87 -3.89
N PHE A 326 9.64 -15.74 -4.50
CA PHE A 326 10.59 -14.88 -5.20
C PHE A 326 10.80 -13.55 -4.49
N SER A 327 10.09 -13.28 -3.38
CA SER A 327 10.29 -12.11 -2.53
C SER A 327 10.02 -12.40 -1.06
N ASN A 328 10.56 -11.56 -0.17
CA ASN A 328 10.22 -11.58 1.25
C ASN A 328 8.70 -11.40 1.47
N LEU A 329 8.08 -10.54 0.67
CA LEU A 329 6.64 -10.28 0.75
C LEU A 329 5.82 -11.54 0.42
N GLU A 330 6.20 -12.28 -0.62
CA GLU A 330 5.52 -13.53 -0.99
C GLU A 330 5.68 -14.58 0.13
N CYS A 331 6.86 -14.68 0.75
CA CYS A 331 7.03 -15.53 1.94
C CYS A 331 6.14 -15.09 3.11
N GLN A 332 6.07 -13.79 3.39
CA GLN A 332 5.23 -13.24 4.46
C GLN A 332 3.74 -13.40 4.17
N SER A 333 3.34 -13.40 2.89
CA SER A 333 1.98 -13.66 2.42
C SER A 333 1.54 -15.12 2.61
N ILE A 334 2.50 -16.04 2.79
CA ILE A 334 2.21 -17.44 3.12
C ILE A 334 2.06 -17.59 4.62
N ASN A 335 3.08 -17.15 5.37
CA ASN A 335 3.04 -17.07 6.83
C ASN A 335 3.95 -15.92 7.27
N LYS A 336 3.49 -15.07 8.18
CA LYS A 336 4.24 -13.91 8.66
C LYS A 336 5.62 -14.22 9.28
N LYS A 337 5.91 -15.48 9.62
CA LYS A 337 7.23 -15.94 10.12
C LYS A 337 8.22 -16.26 9.02
N CYS A 338 7.78 -16.31 7.77
CA CYS A 338 8.60 -16.70 6.65
C CYS A 338 9.24 -15.50 5.98
N LEU A 339 10.53 -15.62 5.70
CA LEU A 339 11.34 -14.68 4.95
C LEU A 339 11.95 -15.39 3.74
N LEU A 340 12.31 -14.66 2.69
CA LEU A 340 13.03 -15.23 1.56
C LEU A 340 14.46 -15.57 1.99
N SER A 341 14.91 -16.77 1.65
CA SER A 341 16.32 -17.14 1.86
C SER A 341 17.24 -16.33 0.96
N ASP A 342 18.35 -15.82 1.51
CA ASP A 342 19.37 -15.10 0.73
C ASP A 342 20.08 -15.98 -0.31
N THR A 343 20.01 -17.31 -0.16
CA THR A 343 20.77 -18.28 -0.97
C THR A 343 19.90 -19.16 -1.86
N LEU A 344 18.59 -19.18 -1.65
CA LEU A 344 17.65 -20.09 -2.31
C LEU A 344 16.34 -19.36 -2.62
N GLU A 345 15.68 -19.71 -3.72
CA GLU A 345 14.31 -19.30 -4.08
C GLU A 345 13.25 -20.00 -3.20
N THR A 346 13.51 -20.09 -1.89
CA THR A 346 12.67 -20.75 -0.90
C THR A 346 12.53 -19.85 0.32
N CYS A 347 11.39 -19.93 0.98
CA CYS A 347 11.22 -19.26 2.25
C CYS A 347 12.02 -19.96 3.35
N THR A 348 12.42 -19.22 4.39
CA THR A 348 13.06 -19.73 5.59
C THR A 348 12.51 -19.03 6.82
N SER A 349 12.53 -19.72 7.97
CA SER A 349 12.17 -19.12 9.26
C SER A 349 13.36 -18.46 9.97
N LEU A 350 14.56 -18.52 9.38
CA LEU A 350 15.76 -17.89 9.95
C LEU A 350 15.69 -16.37 9.75
N ASN A 351 15.16 -15.70 10.75
CA ASN A 351 15.32 -14.27 10.88
C ASN A 351 16.81 -13.95 11.05
N LEU A 352 17.38 -13.26 10.08
CA LEU A 352 18.72 -12.73 10.17
C LEU A 352 18.72 -11.54 11.13
N GLU A 353 19.79 -11.38 11.92
CA GLU A 353 19.99 -10.12 12.65
C GLU A 353 20.09 -8.96 11.66
N CYS A 354 19.57 -7.77 11.98
CA CYS A 354 19.55 -6.65 11.03
C CYS A 354 20.94 -6.41 10.40
N ASN A 355 22.01 -6.47 11.20
CA ASN A 355 23.40 -6.26 10.75
C ASN A 355 23.94 -7.30 9.74
N ALA A 356 23.22 -8.39 9.52
CA ALA A 356 23.55 -9.39 8.51
C ALA A 356 23.19 -8.90 7.10
N HIS A 357 22.16 -8.06 6.95
CA HIS A 357 21.80 -7.46 5.66
C HIS A 357 22.91 -6.49 5.20
N LYS A 358 23.33 -6.65 3.93
CA LYS A 358 24.48 -5.91 3.35
C LYS A 358 24.08 -4.81 2.36
N THR A 359 22.81 -4.69 2.06
CA THR A 359 22.28 -3.73 1.10
C THR A 359 21.01 -3.08 1.64
N ASP A 360 20.74 -1.85 1.20
CA ASP A 360 19.60 -1.02 1.60
C ASP A 360 18.25 -1.71 1.34
N ASP A 361 18.09 -2.26 0.14
CA ASP A 361 16.88 -2.95 -0.34
C ASP A 361 16.55 -4.23 0.45
N LYS A 362 17.55 -4.90 1.00
CA LYS A 362 17.36 -6.08 1.86
C LYS A 362 17.12 -5.72 3.32
N CYS A 363 17.49 -4.52 3.73
CA CYS A 363 17.45 -4.08 5.11
C CYS A 363 16.10 -3.43 5.47
N ASN A 364 15.67 -2.42 4.72
CA ASN A 364 14.49 -1.66 5.11
C ASN A 364 13.24 -2.53 5.09
N GLY A 365 12.53 -2.57 6.22
CA GLY A 365 11.30 -3.37 6.38
C GLY A 365 11.53 -4.84 6.72
N SER A 366 12.78 -5.32 6.72
CA SER A 366 13.08 -6.66 7.24
C SER A 366 12.88 -6.71 8.76
N LYS A 367 12.78 -7.93 9.32
CA LYS A 367 12.63 -8.15 10.76
C LYS A 367 13.72 -9.08 11.26
N ASN A 368 14.29 -8.76 12.42
CA ASN A 368 15.28 -9.61 13.08
C ASN A 368 14.63 -10.80 13.83
N SER A 369 15.47 -11.61 14.49
CA SER A 369 15.05 -12.77 15.29
C SER A 369 14.05 -12.44 16.40
N LYS A 370 14.02 -11.19 16.84
CA LYS A 370 13.11 -10.65 17.87
C LYS A 370 11.89 -9.96 17.27
N GLN A 371 11.65 -10.09 15.96
CA GLN A 371 10.58 -9.43 15.22
C GLN A 371 10.67 -7.89 15.24
N GLN A 372 11.85 -7.33 15.50
CA GLN A 372 12.08 -5.89 15.44
C GLN A 372 12.39 -5.50 14.00
N LEU A 373 11.82 -4.38 13.55
CA LEU A 373 12.04 -3.87 12.21
C LEU A 373 13.48 -3.37 12.03
N CYS A 374 14.00 -3.55 10.83
CA CYS A 374 15.32 -3.09 10.45
C CYS A 374 15.21 -1.85 9.53
N TYR A 375 16.21 -0.96 9.63
CA TYR A 375 16.39 0.17 8.74
C TYR A 375 17.87 0.32 8.34
N TRP A 376 18.12 0.85 7.15
CA TRP A 376 19.47 1.09 6.66
C TRP A 376 19.97 2.47 7.09
N ASP A 377 21.09 2.52 7.82
CA ASP A 377 21.73 3.79 8.17
C ASP A 377 22.76 4.16 7.09
N GLU A 378 22.38 5.09 6.21
CA GLU A 378 23.22 5.58 5.12
C GLU A 378 24.53 6.24 5.59
N LYS A 379 24.58 6.78 6.81
CA LYS A 379 25.79 7.47 7.31
C LYS A 379 26.91 6.49 7.61
N ILE A 380 26.55 5.28 8.02
CA ILE A 380 27.51 4.23 8.40
C ILE A 380 27.47 3.01 7.46
N ASN A 381 26.55 2.98 6.49
CA ASN A 381 26.32 1.87 5.56
C ASN A 381 26.11 0.52 6.27
N ILE A 382 25.27 0.52 7.32
CA ILE A 382 24.97 -0.68 8.12
C ILE A 382 23.46 -0.73 8.39
N CYS A 383 22.90 -1.94 8.28
CA CYS A 383 21.53 -2.23 8.68
C CYS A 383 21.39 -2.36 10.20
N GLN A 384 20.47 -1.62 10.81
CA GLN A 384 20.26 -1.54 12.25
C GLN A 384 18.81 -1.80 12.63
N VAL A 385 18.57 -2.05 13.93
CA VAL A 385 17.21 -2.11 14.47
C VAL A 385 16.62 -0.70 14.50
N TRP A 386 15.41 -0.57 13.99
CA TRP A 386 14.66 0.67 13.96
C TRP A 386 13.87 0.83 15.26
N THR A 387 14.20 1.84 16.06
CA THR A 387 13.60 2.10 17.38
C THR A 387 12.93 3.47 17.46
N GLN A 388 13.27 4.40 16.56
CA GLN A 388 12.71 5.74 16.51
C GLN A 388 12.45 6.19 15.08
N CYS A 389 11.31 6.85 14.84
CA CYS A 389 10.93 7.35 13.52
C CYS A 389 12.00 8.25 12.89
N SER A 390 12.64 9.10 13.68
CA SER A 390 13.69 10.02 13.23
C SER A 390 14.95 9.36 12.68
N GLN A 391 15.11 8.04 12.87
CA GLN A 391 16.21 7.28 12.26
C GLN A 391 16.00 7.06 10.76
N GLN A 392 14.75 7.04 10.31
CA GLN A 392 14.41 6.87 8.90
C GLN A 392 14.41 8.22 8.17
N GLN A 393 15.23 8.31 7.12
CA GLN A 393 15.40 9.53 6.33
C GLN A 393 14.66 9.47 4.99
N GLN A 394 14.23 8.29 4.56
CA GLN A 394 13.53 8.12 3.30
C GLN A 394 12.01 8.09 3.55
N ALA A 395 11.28 8.96 2.84
CA ALA A 395 9.81 9.01 2.86
C ALA A 395 9.18 7.65 2.58
N THR A 396 9.79 6.98 1.60
CA THR A 396 9.49 5.64 1.14
C THR A 396 9.40 4.62 2.27
N TYR A 397 10.25 4.66 3.28
CA TYR A 397 10.28 3.61 4.30
C TYR A 397 9.69 4.08 5.63
N CYS A 398 9.30 5.35 5.77
CA CYS A 398 8.90 5.89 7.06
C CYS A 398 7.68 5.17 7.62
N GLU A 399 6.73 4.81 6.77
CA GLU A 399 5.47 4.26 7.26
C GLU A 399 5.61 2.77 7.60
N PHE A 400 6.68 2.08 7.15
CA PHE A 400 6.94 0.63 7.34
C PHE A 400 6.75 0.13 8.77
N SER A 401 6.97 1.02 9.73
CA SER A 401 6.82 0.72 11.14
C SER A 401 5.38 0.55 11.61
N GLY A 402 4.39 1.14 10.92
CA GLY A 402 3.05 1.37 11.48
C GLY A 402 3.05 2.30 12.71
N ALA A 403 4.21 2.84 13.08
CA ALA A 403 4.42 3.73 14.22
C ALA A 403 4.76 5.16 13.79
N CYS A 404 5.12 5.34 12.52
CA CYS A 404 5.65 6.57 11.96
C CYS A 404 4.91 6.97 10.68
N PHE A 405 4.95 8.27 10.36
CA PHE A 405 4.39 8.85 9.14
C PHE A 405 5.33 9.93 8.59
N TRP A 406 5.22 10.22 7.29
CA TRP A 406 6.08 11.20 6.64
C TRP A 406 5.43 12.59 6.57
N ASN A 407 6.12 13.61 7.09
CA ASN A 407 5.71 15.02 6.99
C ASN A 407 6.91 15.92 6.68
N GLY A 408 7.62 15.62 5.58
CA GLY A 408 8.92 16.21 5.24
C GLY A 408 10.09 15.67 6.07
N LYS A 409 9.80 14.90 7.12
CA LYS A 409 10.71 14.04 7.87
C LYS A 409 9.88 12.91 8.49
N CYS A 410 10.53 11.81 8.89
CA CYS A 410 9.83 10.69 9.50
C CYS A 410 9.52 10.97 10.98
N GLU A 411 8.24 11.14 11.30
CA GLU A 411 7.75 11.49 12.63
C GLU A 411 6.89 10.37 13.20
N GLN A 412 6.74 10.35 14.53
CA GLN A 412 5.89 9.38 15.21
C GLN A 412 4.41 9.74 15.05
N ILE A 413 3.58 8.73 14.76
CA ILE A 413 2.12 8.90 14.67
C ILE A 413 1.56 9.32 16.04
N GLN A 414 0.56 10.18 16.01
CA GLN A 414 -0.27 10.56 17.14
C GLN A 414 -1.73 10.56 16.67
N CYS A 415 -2.68 10.29 17.56
CA CYS A 415 -4.09 10.27 17.15
C CYS A 415 -4.52 11.59 16.50
N SER A 416 -4.02 12.73 16.99
CA SER A 416 -4.32 14.05 16.41
C SER A 416 -3.88 14.25 14.95
N LEU A 417 -3.08 13.33 14.41
CA LEU A 417 -2.57 13.36 13.04
C LEU A 417 -3.31 12.41 12.11
N LEU A 418 -4.16 11.54 12.66
CA LEU A 418 -4.95 10.58 11.91
C LEU A 418 -6.27 11.22 11.43
N ASN A 419 -6.65 10.92 10.20
CA ASN A 419 -7.93 11.34 9.63
C ASN A 419 -9.07 10.41 10.07
N GLU A 420 -10.31 10.74 9.73
CA GLU A 420 -11.51 9.96 10.10
C GLU A 420 -11.39 8.46 9.75
N GLN A 421 -10.84 8.12 8.59
CA GLN A 421 -10.71 6.74 8.12
C GLN A 421 -9.57 5.96 8.79
N SER A 422 -8.53 6.66 9.24
CA SER A 422 -7.36 6.06 9.90
C SER A 422 -7.38 6.23 11.41
N CYS A 423 -8.45 6.81 11.98
CA CYS A 423 -8.58 7.06 13.40
C CYS A 423 -8.93 5.80 14.19
N ASN A 424 -7.97 4.88 14.29
CA ASN A 424 -8.16 3.60 14.96
C ASN A 424 -7.08 3.30 15.99
N HIS A 425 -5.84 3.10 15.55
CA HIS A 425 -4.72 2.67 16.38
C HIS A 425 -3.41 2.90 15.65
N TYR A 426 -2.31 2.90 16.40
CA TYR A 426 -0.96 2.95 15.85
C TYR A 426 0.05 2.33 16.83
N LEU A 427 1.24 1.97 16.34
CA LEU A 427 2.30 1.45 17.20
C LEU A 427 3.01 2.57 17.95
N ALA A 428 3.24 2.38 19.26
CA ALA A 428 3.85 3.40 20.10
C ALA A 428 5.34 3.69 19.78
N ALA A 429 6.00 2.85 19.00
CA ALA A 429 7.33 3.05 18.41
C ALA A 429 7.56 1.93 17.37
N PRO A 430 8.53 2.07 16.44
CA PRO A 430 8.81 1.04 15.43
C PRO A 430 9.12 -0.36 15.97
N ASP A 431 9.75 -0.45 17.14
CA ASP A 431 10.05 -1.72 17.83
C ASP A 431 9.09 -2.02 18.98
N SER A 432 8.06 -1.19 19.17
CA SER A 432 7.13 -1.35 20.28
C SER A 432 6.20 -2.54 20.07
N LYS A 433 5.94 -3.28 21.15
CA LYS A 433 4.86 -4.26 21.23
C LYS A 433 3.53 -3.63 21.70
N GLN A 434 3.55 -2.34 22.03
CA GLN A 434 2.40 -1.60 22.55
C GLN A 434 1.72 -0.81 21.45
N TRP A 435 0.41 -1.03 21.35
CA TRP A 435 -0.49 -0.26 20.52
C TRP A 435 -1.08 0.89 21.33
N LYS A 436 -1.27 2.02 20.66
CA LYS A 436 -2.07 3.14 21.15
C LYS A 436 -3.37 3.19 20.36
N TYR A 437 -4.44 3.58 21.04
CA TYR A 437 -5.77 3.62 20.48
C TYR A 437 -6.17 5.04 20.18
N CYS A 438 -6.96 5.19 19.15
CA CYS A 438 -7.54 6.45 18.76
C CYS A 438 -9.06 6.29 18.61
N MET A 439 -9.78 7.34 18.93
CA MET A 439 -11.21 7.43 18.68
C MET A 439 -11.53 8.77 18.03
N LEU A 440 -12.44 8.73 17.06
CA LEU A 440 -12.96 9.93 16.44
C LEU A 440 -13.92 10.61 17.41
N ASN A 441 -13.57 11.82 17.83
CA ASN A 441 -14.40 12.68 18.67
C ASN A 441 -14.76 13.95 17.88
N GLY A 442 -15.92 13.94 17.23
CA GLY A 442 -16.30 14.94 16.23
C GLY A 442 -15.48 14.75 14.95
N GLU A 443 -14.79 15.80 14.50
CA GLU A 443 -13.90 15.76 13.33
C GLU A 443 -12.43 15.48 13.72
N THR A 444 -12.14 15.33 15.01
CA THR A 444 -10.77 15.17 15.51
C THR A 444 -10.53 13.78 16.07
N CYS A 445 -9.39 13.21 15.71
CA CYS A 445 -8.96 11.93 16.23
C CYS A 445 -8.16 12.11 17.53
N GLN A 446 -8.53 11.41 18.60
CA GLN A 446 -7.98 11.62 19.95
C GLN A 446 -7.52 10.31 20.57
N ASP A 447 -6.51 10.38 21.45
CA ASP A 447 -6.02 9.24 22.22
C ASP A 447 -7.16 8.64 23.06
N LEU A 448 -7.44 7.37 22.80
CA LEU A 448 -8.44 6.58 23.50
C LEU A 448 -7.75 5.78 24.61
N LYS A 449 -8.17 6.02 25.86
CA LYS A 449 -7.78 5.17 26.98
C LYS A 449 -8.70 3.96 27.01
N SER A 450 -8.14 2.75 26.95
CA SER A 450 -8.92 1.51 26.96
C SER A 450 -9.85 1.42 28.18
N GLU A 451 -9.43 1.94 29.33
CA GLU A 451 -10.22 2.02 30.57
C GLU A 451 -11.56 2.74 30.43
N ASN A 452 -11.72 3.60 29.41
CA ASN A 452 -12.96 4.36 29.18
C ASN A 452 -13.95 3.65 28.25
N LEU A 453 -13.56 2.54 27.63
CA LEU A 453 -14.43 1.80 26.72
C LEU A 453 -15.50 1.06 27.52
N SER A 454 -16.71 0.97 27.00
CA SER A 454 -17.72 0.05 27.51
C SER A 454 -17.41 -1.39 27.11
N LYS A 455 -18.17 -2.34 27.65
CA LYS A 455 -18.05 -3.76 27.32
C LYS A 455 -18.22 -4.03 25.82
N GLU A 456 -19.23 -3.41 25.22
CA GLU A 456 -19.58 -3.58 23.81
C GLU A 456 -18.57 -2.89 22.88
N GLU A 457 -17.93 -1.83 23.35
CA GLU A 457 -16.94 -1.07 22.58
C GLU A 457 -15.53 -1.64 22.68
N CYS A 458 -15.21 -2.35 23.78
CA CYS A 458 -13.85 -2.77 24.08
C CYS A 458 -13.19 -3.56 22.94
N TYR A 459 -13.83 -4.62 22.46
CA TYR A 459 -13.27 -5.43 21.38
C TYR A 459 -13.40 -4.71 20.02
N ALA A 460 -14.58 -4.14 19.74
CA ALA A 460 -14.87 -3.52 18.45
C ALA A 460 -14.00 -2.28 18.17
N LEU A 461 -13.93 -1.33 19.10
CA LEU A 461 -13.17 -0.08 18.93
C LEU A 461 -11.67 -0.26 19.16
N SER A 462 -11.25 -1.33 19.83
CA SER A 462 -9.83 -1.71 19.89
C SER A 462 -9.38 -2.56 18.70
N TYR A 463 -10.26 -2.86 17.73
CA TYR A 463 -9.96 -3.75 16.61
C TYR A 463 -9.44 -5.12 17.06
N GLY A 464 -10.02 -5.64 18.14
CA GLY A 464 -9.75 -6.97 18.64
C GLY A 464 -8.41 -7.17 19.36
N ILE A 465 -7.74 -6.10 19.80
CA ILE A 465 -6.50 -6.19 20.59
C ILE A 465 -6.70 -5.95 22.09
N SER A 466 -7.89 -5.51 22.48
CA SER A 466 -8.36 -5.50 23.86
C SER A 466 -9.62 -6.35 24.01
N THR A 467 -9.82 -6.91 25.19
CA THR A 467 -11.02 -7.69 25.53
C THR A 467 -11.58 -7.23 26.87
N TRP A 468 -12.89 -7.36 27.02
CA TRP A 468 -13.56 -7.01 28.25
C TRP A 468 -13.33 -8.11 29.29
N THR A 469 -12.68 -7.75 30.39
CA THR A 469 -12.57 -8.63 31.57
C THR A 469 -13.76 -8.40 32.50
N SER A 470 -13.83 -9.11 33.63
CA SER A 470 -14.94 -8.97 34.59
C SER A 470 -15.30 -7.53 35.02
N SER A 471 -14.39 -6.56 34.88
CA SER A 471 -14.63 -5.17 35.33
C SER A 471 -14.16 -4.08 34.37
N GLU A 472 -13.28 -4.37 33.41
CA GLU A 472 -12.65 -3.33 32.58
C GLU A 472 -12.13 -3.89 31.25
N CYS A 473 -11.96 -2.99 30.27
CA CYS A 473 -11.33 -3.28 29.00
C CYS A 473 -9.81 -3.34 29.16
N GLN A 474 -9.23 -4.52 28.97
CA GLN A 474 -7.79 -4.73 29.09
C GLN A 474 -7.18 -5.14 27.76
N MET A 475 -5.94 -4.70 27.52
CA MET A 475 -5.15 -5.16 26.38
C MET A 475 -4.89 -6.66 26.50
N CYS A 476 -5.05 -7.37 25.40
CA CYS A 476 -4.89 -8.81 25.38
C CYS A 476 -3.46 -9.24 25.72
N LYS A 477 -3.36 -10.32 26.52
CA LYS A 477 -2.08 -10.90 26.89
C LYS A 477 -1.58 -11.74 25.74
N PHE A 478 -0.61 -11.22 25.00
CA PHE A 478 0.10 -12.02 24.01
C PHE A 478 1.13 -12.91 24.71
N PRO A 479 1.24 -14.19 24.33
CA PRO A 479 2.28 -15.06 24.87
C PRO A 479 3.63 -14.43 24.53
N ASP A 480 4.44 -14.20 25.56
CA ASP A 480 5.79 -13.71 25.37
C ASP A 480 6.56 -14.76 24.57
N PRO A 481 7.05 -14.46 23.35
CA PRO A 481 7.82 -15.43 22.56
C PRO A 481 9.01 -15.99 23.36
N ASP A 482 9.56 -15.21 24.29
CA ASP A 482 10.69 -15.64 25.13
C ASP A 482 10.30 -16.66 26.21
N ASN A 483 9.02 -16.76 26.59
CA ASN A 483 8.55 -17.74 27.57
C ASN A 483 8.42 -19.16 26.99
N PHE A 484 8.11 -19.30 25.69
CA PHE A 484 8.01 -20.62 25.06
C PHE A 484 9.37 -21.34 25.02
N THR A 485 10.45 -20.61 24.74
CA THR A 485 11.81 -21.14 24.74
C THR A 485 12.20 -21.67 26.12
N LYS A 486 11.82 -20.98 27.20
CA LYS A 486 12.07 -21.44 28.57
C LYS A 486 11.34 -22.75 28.89
N ILE A 487 10.08 -22.87 28.46
CA ILE A 487 9.27 -24.09 28.69
C ILE A 487 9.87 -25.27 27.92
N LEU A 488 10.22 -25.11 26.65
CA LEU A 488 10.84 -26.16 25.85
C LEU A 488 12.22 -26.57 26.38
N THR A 489 13.01 -25.61 26.87
CA THR A 489 14.29 -25.90 27.52
C THR A 489 14.08 -26.72 28.80
N TYR A 490 13.03 -26.40 29.57
CA TYR A 490 12.69 -27.13 30.79
C TYR A 490 12.21 -28.56 30.49
N ILE A 491 11.35 -28.74 29.48
CA ILE A 491 10.90 -30.07 29.03
C ILE A 491 12.07 -30.88 28.49
N GLY A 492 12.96 -30.27 27.70
CA GLY A 492 14.17 -30.91 27.21
C GLY A 492 15.10 -31.36 28.34
N MET A 493 15.29 -30.53 29.38
CA MET A 493 16.06 -30.90 30.57
C MET A 493 15.42 -32.05 31.35
N ILE A 494 14.08 -32.11 31.44
CA ILE A 494 13.36 -33.21 32.09
C ILE A 494 13.54 -34.51 31.30
N ILE A 495 13.41 -34.49 29.97
CA ILE A 495 13.60 -35.67 29.12
C ILE A 495 15.05 -36.17 29.22
N ILE A 496 16.04 -35.28 29.20
CA ILE A 496 17.46 -35.63 29.36
C ILE A 496 17.74 -36.20 30.76
N ALA A 497 17.05 -35.73 31.82
CA ALA A 497 17.21 -36.27 33.16
C ALA A 497 16.50 -37.63 33.38
N MET A 498 15.55 -37.99 32.51
CA MET A 498 14.84 -39.27 32.54
C MET A 498 15.50 -40.35 31.68
N LEU A 499 16.39 -39.96 30.75
CA LEU A 499 17.24 -40.85 29.95
C LEU A 499 18.57 -41.10 30.66
#